data_AF-A0A935JHF1-F1
#
_entry.id   AF-A0A935JHF1-F1
#
_cell.length_a   1.000
_cell.length_b   1.000
_cell.length_c   1.000
_cell.angle_alpha   90.00
_cell.angle_beta   90.00
_cell.angle_gamma   90.00
#
_symmetry.space_group_name_H-M   'P 1'
#
loop_
_entity.id
_entity.type
_entity.pdbx_description
1 polymer ?
#
loop_
_entity_poly.entity_id
_entity_poly.type
_entity_poly.pdbx_seq_one_letter_code
_entity_poly.pdbx_strand_id
1 'polypeptide(L)'
;MRTKKRHQNSIQVLFFLLLSVLVLTYSCKKMDYIDVAKVNITERFFELPKNADPILKRIVEDLKQKNSLHPFVEQFVKNEGLPVWKYAKITIKRNHTYNVINTEGTDTLVSVPIVPDGDAYVKDVLKVKINTEVLYKLFMGEQYASNGFDKDPNRTAPNAEDIVKQIMAFEKEMYYSSDSTVIYHIKDNRLFDNWPADTTKPQDFYISLKFTPDICSLSIIYISGWTIGGYVEGGCPPGSNTGDPGCGNWVPIYSTIIFYSSCYEDDGSGGGWSTTIPDSPESPGGGEGTTTPDSTTNPPNTLPGECGEDRNWVVYVIDTNTGEWKNPCTQEEPPIEWPDEPGEYNLNNPCDVIDSLMTTNNYPLYYSTLRDSVSANYEKGYLFWNPFSNSTNYIEVNGEADSLSINMYPATAIDGAVHNHNNDPRRLSIFSFDDFYSLYDWFISGKIKDTKTFTFGMVSDSTAYTMMITDSTGFVNFGNKYLNDEKGVQLFKSVFYIAFGITPNNLASENEKRFLKALQIFNPGISFFKANNTLTNFERVKLNPDGDTVPYPCN
;
A
#
# COMPACT_ATOMS: atom_id res chain seq x y z
N MET A 1 -12.19 88.17 32.96
CA MET A 1 -11.88 86.98 32.13
C MET A 1 -11.52 85.69 32.91
N ARG A 2 -11.55 85.66 34.25
CA ARG A 2 -11.15 84.46 35.04
C ARG A 2 -12.28 83.50 35.45
N THR A 3 -13.55 83.89 35.29
CA THR A 3 -14.71 83.11 35.77
C THR A 3 -15.33 82.19 34.71
N LYS A 4 -15.31 82.55 33.41
CA LYS A 4 -15.85 81.69 32.33
C LYS A 4 -15.05 80.39 32.12
N LYS A 5 -13.73 80.43 32.31
CA LYS A 5 -12.84 79.28 32.06
C LYS A 5 -13.00 78.16 33.12
N ARG A 6 -13.43 78.52 34.33
CA ARG A 6 -13.62 77.55 35.44
C ARG A 6 -14.92 76.76 35.28
N HIS A 7 -15.98 77.39 34.77
CA HIS A 7 -17.26 76.71 34.53
C HIS A 7 -17.22 75.75 33.33
N GLN A 8 -16.48 76.09 32.27
CA GLN A 8 -16.31 75.21 31.11
C GLN A 8 -15.58 73.91 31.45
N ASN A 9 -14.55 73.97 32.29
CA ASN A 9 -13.83 72.78 32.75
C ASN A 9 -14.67 71.89 33.67
N SER A 10 -15.52 72.48 34.53
CA SER A 10 -16.41 71.71 35.40
C SER A 10 -17.51 70.97 34.63
N ILE A 11 -18.05 71.58 33.57
CA ILE A 11 -19.07 70.94 32.73
C ILE A 11 -18.47 69.83 31.86
N GLN A 12 -17.25 70.01 31.33
CA GLN A 12 -16.55 68.95 30.60
C GLN A 12 -16.20 67.75 31.47
N VAL A 13 -15.77 67.97 32.72
CA VAL A 13 -15.48 66.88 33.66
C VAL A 13 -16.75 66.14 34.04
N LEU A 14 -17.87 66.84 34.25
CA LEU A 14 -19.16 66.22 34.55
C LEU A 14 -19.70 65.40 33.36
N PHE A 15 -19.50 65.89 32.14
CA PHE A 15 -19.89 65.19 30.92
C PHE A 15 -19.04 63.93 30.68
N PHE A 16 -17.73 63.97 30.94
CA PHE A 16 -16.86 62.78 30.89
C PHE A 16 -17.16 61.77 32.01
N LEU A 17 -17.57 62.24 33.19
CA LEU A 17 -18.03 61.37 34.30
C LEU A 17 -19.37 60.70 33.99
N LEU A 18 -20.33 61.42 33.40
CA LEU A 18 -21.60 60.83 32.96
C LEU A 18 -21.42 59.87 31.78
N LEU A 19 -20.52 60.17 30.85
CA LEU A 19 -20.21 59.28 29.72
C LEU A 19 -19.50 58.00 30.18
N SER A 20 -18.61 58.08 31.18
CA SER A 20 -17.95 56.88 31.74
C SER A 20 -18.90 56.00 32.56
N VAL A 21 -19.88 56.57 33.26
CA VAL A 21 -20.92 55.79 33.97
C VAL A 21 -21.90 55.12 32.99
N LEU A 22 -22.18 55.74 31.83
CA LEU A 22 -22.98 55.14 30.77
C LEU A 22 -22.25 54.00 30.02
N VAL A 23 -20.93 54.09 29.87
CA VAL A 23 -20.11 53.00 29.28
C VAL A 23 -19.94 51.82 30.24
N LEU A 24 -19.96 52.06 31.56
CA LEU A 24 -19.88 51.01 32.58
C LEU A 24 -21.20 50.26 32.82
N THR A 25 -22.36 50.80 32.41
CA THR A 25 -23.65 50.11 32.52
C THR A 25 -24.08 49.40 31.22
N TYR A 26 -23.38 49.65 30.11
CA TYR A 26 -23.55 48.94 28.83
C TYR A 26 -22.50 47.85 28.56
N SER A 27 -21.49 47.67 29.43
CA SER A 27 -20.63 46.48 29.41
C SER A 27 -21.32 45.32 30.12
N CYS A 28 -22.05 44.58 29.29
CA CYS A 28 -22.34 43.15 29.36
C CYS A 28 -22.72 42.58 30.73
N LYS A 29 -24.02 42.31 30.85
CA LYS A 29 -24.59 41.18 31.59
C LYS A 29 -23.62 39.99 31.55
N LYS A 30 -23.48 39.29 32.68
CA LYS A 30 -22.92 37.94 32.77
C LYS A 30 -23.60 37.09 31.69
N MET A 31 -22.97 37.00 30.54
CA MET A 31 -23.27 36.01 29.53
C MET A 31 -22.90 34.71 30.23
N ASP A 32 -23.85 33.79 30.34
CA ASP A 32 -23.53 32.45 30.79
C ASP A 32 -22.31 32.02 30.00
N TYR A 33 -21.26 31.61 30.72
CA TYR A 33 -20.09 31.00 30.12
C TYR A 33 -20.58 29.67 29.55
N ILE A 34 -21.21 29.76 28.39
CA ILE A 34 -21.34 28.66 27.47
C ILE A 34 -19.90 28.39 27.07
N ASP A 35 -19.32 27.40 27.73
CA ASP A 35 -18.01 26.89 27.44
C ASP A 35 -18.00 26.56 25.94
N VAL A 36 -17.36 27.41 25.14
CA VAL A 36 -17.40 27.33 23.67
C VAL A 36 -16.86 25.97 23.20
N ALA A 37 -15.99 25.34 24.01
CA ALA A 37 -15.54 23.97 23.83
C ALA A 37 -16.67 22.94 23.97
N LYS A 38 -17.58 23.09 24.94
CA LYS A 38 -18.73 22.19 25.17
C LYS A 38 -19.79 22.28 24.08
N VAL A 39 -20.05 23.48 23.54
CA VAL A 39 -20.98 23.63 22.41
C VAL A 39 -20.38 23.05 21.14
N ASN A 40 -19.09 23.28 20.90
CA ASN A 40 -18.39 22.74 19.75
C ASN A 40 -18.37 21.19 19.76
N ILE A 41 -18.10 20.55 20.91
CA ILE A 41 -18.03 19.09 20.99
C ILE A 41 -19.40 18.41 20.78
N THR A 42 -20.47 19.03 21.30
CA THR A 42 -21.83 18.52 21.12
C THR A 42 -22.30 18.67 19.67
N GLU A 43 -21.96 19.78 19.01
CA GLU A 43 -22.26 19.97 17.59
C GLU A 43 -21.52 18.95 16.72
N ARG A 44 -20.22 18.74 16.95
CA ARG A 44 -19.39 17.74 16.26
C ARG A 44 -19.91 16.31 16.45
N PHE A 45 -20.34 15.95 17.65
CA PHE A 45 -20.90 14.63 17.94
C PHE A 45 -22.13 14.30 17.09
N PHE A 46 -22.93 15.30 16.73
CA PHE A 46 -24.15 15.14 15.94
C PHE A 46 -23.99 15.57 14.47
N GLU A 47 -22.76 15.80 14.00
CA GLU A 47 -22.52 16.31 12.65
C GLU A 47 -22.74 15.23 11.59
N LEU A 48 -23.70 15.47 10.69
CA LEU A 48 -24.02 14.59 9.58
C LEU A 48 -23.54 15.17 8.23
N PRO A 49 -23.13 14.32 7.27
CA PRO A 49 -22.93 14.75 5.90
C PRO A 49 -24.17 15.43 5.31
N LYS A 50 -23.98 16.43 4.41
CA LYS A 50 -25.10 17.17 3.78
C LYS A 50 -26.17 16.25 3.15
N ASN A 51 -25.72 15.13 2.58
CA ASN A 51 -26.58 14.13 1.93
C ASN A 51 -26.73 12.84 2.77
N ALA A 52 -26.67 12.95 4.10
CA ALA A 52 -26.77 11.79 4.99
C ALA A 52 -28.06 10.99 4.77
N ASP A 53 -27.93 9.67 4.84
CA ASP A 53 -29.03 8.72 4.75
C ASP A 53 -30.11 9.03 5.80
N PRO A 54 -31.42 8.94 5.45
CA PRO A 54 -32.52 9.12 6.41
C PRO A 54 -32.40 8.28 7.69
N ILE A 55 -31.80 7.09 7.60
CA ILE A 55 -31.53 6.21 8.74
C ILE A 55 -30.58 6.88 9.72
N LEU A 56 -29.48 7.48 9.24
CA LEU A 56 -28.53 8.18 10.10
C LEU A 56 -29.15 9.42 10.75
N LYS A 57 -30.02 10.13 10.02
CA LYS A 57 -30.78 11.27 10.56
C LYS A 57 -31.67 10.83 11.72
N ARG A 58 -32.41 9.72 11.56
CA ARG A 58 -33.24 9.14 12.62
C ARG A 58 -32.42 8.80 13.87
N ILE A 59 -31.24 8.18 13.70
CA ILE A 59 -30.35 7.86 14.82
C ILE A 59 -29.91 9.13 15.56
N VAL A 60 -29.42 10.13 14.83
CA VAL A 60 -28.91 11.37 15.42
C VAL A 60 -30.02 12.17 16.12
N GLU A 61 -31.23 12.19 15.57
CA GLU A 61 -32.39 12.82 16.22
C GLU A 61 -32.78 12.13 17.53
N ASP A 62 -32.80 10.80 17.55
CA ASP A 62 -33.04 10.03 18.77
C ASP A 62 -31.95 10.29 19.84
N LEU A 63 -30.67 10.32 19.45
CA LEU A 63 -29.58 10.66 20.35
C LEU A 63 -29.65 12.10 20.87
N LYS A 64 -30.05 13.06 20.03
CA LYS A 64 -30.29 14.45 20.48
C LYS A 64 -31.39 14.52 21.51
N GLN A 65 -32.48 13.79 21.31
CA GLN A 65 -33.57 13.70 22.27
C GLN A 65 -33.09 13.09 23.59
N LYS A 66 -32.35 11.98 23.53
CA LYS A 66 -31.78 11.33 24.74
C LYS A 66 -30.80 12.24 25.47
N ASN A 67 -29.90 12.91 24.76
CA ASN A 67 -28.97 13.88 25.35
C ASN A 67 -29.67 15.09 25.98
N SER A 68 -30.83 15.49 25.44
CA SER A 68 -31.63 16.58 26.02
C SER A 68 -32.29 16.19 27.36
N LEU A 69 -32.61 14.91 27.53
CA LEU A 69 -33.18 14.35 28.76
C LEU A 69 -32.10 13.99 29.79
N HIS A 70 -31.02 13.37 29.34
CA HIS A 70 -29.89 12.91 30.14
C HIS A 70 -28.59 13.23 29.38
N PRO A 71 -27.95 14.38 29.66
CA PRO A 71 -26.73 14.78 28.95
C PRO A 71 -25.61 13.77 29.14
N PHE A 72 -25.14 13.17 28.04
CA PHE A 72 -24.10 12.13 28.04
C PHE A 72 -22.92 12.46 27.11
N VAL A 73 -23.14 13.31 26.10
CA VAL A 73 -22.17 13.53 24.99
C VAL A 73 -20.78 13.94 25.49
N GLU A 74 -20.69 14.84 26.46
CA GLU A 74 -19.38 15.27 27.00
C GLU A 74 -18.61 14.11 27.63
N GLN A 75 -19.30 13.27 28.40
CA GLN A 75 -18.68 12.14 29.09
C GLN A 75 -18.32 11.03 28.10
N PHE A 76 -19.19 10.79 27.12
CA PHE A 76 -18.92 9.83 26.05
C PHE A 76 -17.71 10.24 25.21
N VAL A 77 -17.63 11.50 24.77
CA VAL A 77 -16.48 11.96 23.97
C VAL A 77 -15.19 11.94 24.77
N LYS A 78 -15.27 12.26 26.07
CA LYS A 78 -14.10 12.19 26.96
C LYS A 78 -13.59 10.76 27.15
N ASN A 79 -14.49 9.78 27.25
CA ASN A 79 -14.12 8.39 27.52
C ASN A 79 -13.77 7.65 26.23
N GLU A 80 -14.62 7.77 25.21
CA GLU A 80 -14.60 6.96 23.99
C GLU A 80 -14.19 7.76 22.75
N GLY A 81 -14.79 8.92 22.55
CA GLY A 81 -14.48 9.80 21.42
C GLY A 81 -15.72 10.20 20.62
N LEU A 82 -15.48 10.66 19.38
CA LEU A 82 -16.49 11.18 18.47
C LEU A 82 -16.93 10.12 17.46
N PRO A 83 -18.24 9.95 17.23
CA PRO A 83 -18.75 9.14 16.13
C PRO A 83 -18.48 9.82 14.79
N VAL A 84 -17.92 9.07 13.83
CA VAL A 84 -17.65 9.58 12.48
C VAL A 84 -18.72 9.08 11.51
N TRP A 85 -19.89 9.71 11.56
CA TRP A 85 -21.10 9.31 10.83
C TRP A 85 -20.93 9.15 9.32
N LYS A 86 -20.00 9.88 8.70
CA LYS A 86 -19.69 9.79 7.27
C LYS A 86 -19.31 8.37 6.83
N TYR A 87 -18.69 7.58 7.70
CA TYR A 87 -18.21 6.24 7.41
C TYR A 87 -19.17 5.14 7.87
N ALA A 88 -20.34 5.50 8.40
CA ALA A 88 -21.29 4.52 8.93
C ALA A 88 -21.71 3.48 7.87
N LYS A 89 -21.77 2.21 8.27
CA LYS A 89 -22.24 1.09 7.44
C LYS A 89 -23.65 0.70 7.84
N ILE A 90 -24.54 0.60 6.85
CA ILE A 90 -25.95 0.26 7.05
C ILE A 90 -26.22 -1.11 6.42
N THR A 91 -26.68 -2.06 7.22
CA THR A 91 -27.10 -3.39 6.78
C THR A 91 -28.59 -3.58 7.06
N ILE A 92 -29.37 -4.00 6.05
CA ILE A 92 -30.81 -4.26 6.19
C ILE A 92 -31.03 -5.77 6.21
N LYS A 93 -31.42 -6.33 7.36
CA LYS A 93 -31.79 -7.75 7.43
C LYS A 93 -33.26 -7.95 7.06
N ARG A 94 -33.51 -8.74 6.02
CA ARG A 94 -34.84 -9.32 5.76
C ARG A 94 -34.91 -10.67 6.44
N ASN A 95 -35.94 -10.90 7.25
CA ASN A 95 -36.18 -12.21 7.85
C ASN A 95 -36.35 -13.27 6.75
N HIS A 96 -35.34 -14.12 6.56
CA HIS A 96 -35.41 -15.29 5.68
C HIS A 96 -36.06 -16.45 6.43
N THR A 97 -37.35 -16.31 6.74
CA THR A 97 -38.22 -17.47 6.99
C THR A 97 -39.12 -17.64 5.79
N TYR A 98 -38.94 -18.77 5.10
CA TYR A 98 -39.81 -19.26 4.04
C TYR A 98 -41.30 -19.07 4.43
N ASN A 99 -42.06 -18.43 3.52
CA ASN A 99 -43.52 -18.42 3.47
C ASN A 99 -44.30 -17.87 4.68
N VAL A 100 -44.19 -16.57 5.01
CA VAL A 100 -45.34 -15.80 5.51
C VAL A 100 -45.26 -14.35 5.01
N ILE A 101 -46.33 -13.89 4.36
CA ILE A 101 -46.57 -12.47 4.02
C ILE A 101 -46.82 -11.75 5.35
N ASN A 102 -45.80 -11.16 5.96
CA ASN A 102 -45.96 -10.11 6.98
C ASN A 102 -44.73 -9.20 6.96
N THR A 103 -44.98 -7.92 6.66
CA THR A 103 -44.01 -6.83 6.47
C THR A 103 -43.54 -6.18 7.77
N GLU A 104 -43.55 -6.91 8.90
CA GLU A 104 -43.12 -6.40 10.21
C GLU A 104 -41.94 -7.24 10.71
N GLY A 105 -40.76 -6.63 10.77
CA GLY A 105 -39.58 -7.25 11.40
C GLY A 105 -38.27 -7.20 10.61
N THR A 106 -38.05 -6.21 9.75
CA THR A 106 -36.72 -5.98 9.18
C THR A 106 -35.90 -5.12 10.13
N ASP A 107 -34.96 -5.74 10.84
CA ASP A 107 -33.97 -5.00 11.63
C ASP A 107 -32.98 -4.32 10.68
N THR A 108 -32.81 -3.00 10.87
CA THR A 108 -31.73 -2.24 10.23
C THR A 108 -30.60 -2.09 11.23
N LEU A 109 -29.41 -2.53 10.86
CA LEU A 109 -28.21 -2.45 11.68
C LEU A 109 -27.28 -1.38 11.11
N VAL A 110 -26.74 -0.56 11.99
CA VAL A 110 -25.79 0.50 11.64
C VAL A 110 -24.55 0.35 12.49
N SER A 111 -23.39 0.41 11.85
CA SER A 111 -22.07 0.39 12.52
C SER A 111 -21.38 1.73 12.28
N VAL A 112 -20.93 2.38 13.35
CA VAL A 112 -20.34 3.72 13.30
C VAL A 112 -18.99 3.69 14.02
N PRO A 113 -17.89 4.09 13.37
CA PRO A 113 -16.59 4.17 14.04
C PRO A 113 -16.55 5.32 15.03
N ILE A 114 -15.95 5.07 16.19
CA ILE A 114 -15.67 6.07 17.23
C ILE A 114 -14.17 6.37 17.22
N VAL A 115 -13.82 7.66 17.13
CA VAL A 115 -12.45 8.16 17.05
C VAL A 115 -12.20 9.13 18.20
N PRO A 116 -11.12 8.97 18.98
CA PRO A 116 -10.79 9.91 20.05
C PRO A 116 -10.59 11.33 19.54
N ASP A 117 -10.96 12.33 20.33
CA ASP A 117 -10.88 13.72 19.90
C ASP A 117 -9.42 14.16 19.72
N GLY A 118 -9.00 14.36 18.47
CA GLY A 118 -7.64 14.81 18.12
C GLY A 118 -6.69 13.70 17.66
N ASP A 119 -7.11 12.43 17.71
CA ASP A 119 -6.36 11.29 17.19
C ASP A 119 -6.95 10.80 15.86
N ALA A 120 -6.18 10.03 15.09
CA ALA A 120 -6.60 9.49 13.80
C ALA A 120 -6.57 7.94 13.76
N TYR A 121 -7.19 7.33 14.77
CA TYR A 121 -7.43 5.88 14.81
C TYR A 121 -8.86 5.55 15.24
N VAL A 122 -9.33 4.35 14.90
CA VAL A 122 -10.63 3.87 15.36
C VAL A 122 -10.44 3.18 16.71
N LYS A 123 -11.10 3.70 17.75
CA LYS A 123 -11.05 3.15 19.10
C LYS A 123 -12.11 2.07 19.28
N ASP A 124 -13.36 2.44 18.97
CA ASP A 124 -14.54 1.62 19.26
C ASP A 124 -15.51 1.62 18.08
N VAL A 125 -16.48 0.71 18.11
CA VAL A 125 -17.56 0.65 17.12
C VAL A 125 -18.91 0.78 17.82
N LEU A 126 -19.63 1.87 17.55
CA LEU A 126 -21.01 2.04 17.96
C LEU A 126 -21.92 1.27 17.02
N LYS A 127 -22.65 0.30 17.57
CA LYS A 127 -23.70 -0.44 16.89
C LYS A 127 -25.06 0.15 17.23
N VAL A 128 -25.88 0.29 16.20
CA VAL A 128 -27.24 0.77 16.32
C VAL A 128 -28.18 -0.21 15.63
N LYS A 129 -29.19 -0.69 16.35
CA LYS A 129 -30.25 -1.53 15.83
C LYS A 129 -31.53 -0.73 15.77
N ILE A 130 -32.16 -0.71 14.60
CA ILE A 130 -33.37 0.05 14.34
C ILE A 130 -34.48 -0.92 13.92
N ASN A 131 -35.55 -0.90 14.71
CA ASN A 131 -36.82 -1.52 14.39
C ASN A 131 -37.95 -0.50 14.69
N THR A 132 -38.86 -0.84 15.59
CA THR A 132 -39.79 0.12 16.23
C THR A 132 -39.05 1.15 17.08
N GLU A 133 -37.96 0.75 17.73
CA GLU A 133 -37.11 1.60 18.58
C GLU A 133 -35.69 1.68 18.03
N VAL A 134 -34.89 2.61 18.59
CA VAL A 134 -33.45 2.73 18.30
C VAL A 134 -32.67 2.24 19.51
N LEU A 135 -31.95 1.14 19.32
CA LEU A 135 -31.16 0.45 20.34
C LEU A 135 -29.67 0.62 20.05
N TYR A 136 -28.87 0.76 21.10
CA TYR A 136 -27.44 1.02 21.03
C TYR A 136 -26.66 -0.08 21.73
N LYS A 137 -25.46 -0.33 21.21
CA LYS A 137 -24.43 -1.17 21.82
C LYS A 137 -23.06 -0.64 21.43
N LEU A 138 -22.12 -0.58 22.36
CA LEU A 138 -20.76 -0.14 22.10
C LEU A 138 -19.81 -1.35 22.15
N PHE A 139 -19.10 -1.60 21.06
CA PHE A 139 -18.00 -2.56 21.05
C PHE A 139 -16.70 -1.82 21.35
N MET A 140 -16.20 -2.00 22.58
CA MET A 140 -14.96 -1.40 23.02
C MET A 140 -13.77 -2.16 22.43
N GLY A 141 -12.95 -1.47 21.63
CA GLY A 141 -11.80 -2.08 20.97
C GLY A 141 -10.78 -2.62 21.97
N GLU A 142 -10.58 -1.92 23.09
CA GLU A 142 -9.65 -2.35 24.14
C GLU A 142 -10.09 -3.66 24.83
N GLN A 143 -11.39 -3.98 24.78
CA GLN A 143 -12.01 -5.12 25.44
C GLN A 143 -12.47 -6.21 24.47
N TYR A 144 -12.03 -6.20 23.20
CA TYR A 144 -12.47 -7.14 22.16
C TYR A 144 -12.47 -8.61 22.64
N ALA A 145 -11.44 -9.04 23.38
CA ALA A 145 -11.26 -10.39 23.89
C ALA A 145 -12.39 -10.88 24.80
N SER A 146 -13.13 -9.96 25.44
CA SER A 146 -14.28 -10.29 26.29
C SER A 146 -15.49 -10.84 25.51
N ASN A 147 -15.50 -10.71 24.18
CA ASN A 147 -16.53 -11.26 23.30
C ASN A 147 -16.25 -12.73 22.91
N GLY A 148 -15.17 -13.32 23.44
CA GLY A 148 -14.78 -14.71 23.16
C GLY A 148 -14.19 -14.90 21.76
N PHE A 149 -13.56 -16.05 21.54
CA PHE A 149 -12.88 -16.40 20.27
C PHE A 149 -13.57 -17.59 19.56
N ASP A 150 -14.84 -17.83 19.88
CA ASP A 150 -15.61 -18.95 19.31
C ASP A 150 -15.78 -18.80 17.79
N LYS A 151 -15.67 -19.92 17.08
CA LYS A 151 -15.79 -20.05 15.62
C LYS A 151 -17.11 -20.65 15.19
N ASP A 152 -18.09 -20.84 16.08
CA ASP A 152 -19.39 -21.39 15.70
C ASP A 152 -19.98 -20.57 14.53
N PRO A 153 -20.15 -21.17 13.33
CA PRO A 153 -20.72 -20.47 12.18
C PRO A 153 -22.19 -20.07 12.42
N ASN A 154 -22.84 -20.60 13.46
CA ASN A 154 -24.21 -20.27 13.86
C ASN A 154 -24.27 -19.25 15.00
N ARG A 155 -23.13 -18.65 15.39
CA ARG A 155 -23.09 -17.62 16.43
C ARG A 155 -24.05 -16.48 16.09
N THR A 156 -24.76 -15.99 17.10
CA THR A 156 -25.75 -14.92 16.96
C THR A 156 -25.19 -13.53 17.27
N ALA A 157 -23.97 -13.47 17.79
CA ALA A 157 -23.24 -12.25 18.14
C ALA A 157 -21.82 -12.24 17.51
N PRO A 158 -21.23 -11.07 17.25
CA PRO A 158 -19.83 -10.92 16.89
C PRO A 158 -18.90 -11.41 18.00
N ASN A 159 -17.83 -12.08 17.62
CA ASN A 159 -16.75 -12.49 18.51
C ASN A 159 -15.61 -11.45 18.51
N ALA A 160 -14.52 -11.75 19.22
CA ALA A 160 -13.31 -10.94 19.28
C ALA A 160 -12.71 -10.61 17.90
N GLU A 161 -12.64 -11.59 16.98
CA GLU A 161 -12.11 -11.42 15.63
C GLU A 161 -12.96 -10.47 14.79
N ASP A 162 -14.28 -10.57 14.91
CA ASP A 162 -15.22 -9.73 14.15
C ASP A 162 -15.14 -8.26 14.55
N ILE A 163 -14.86 -7.98 15.82
CA ILE A 163 -14.69 -6.62 16.34
C ILE A 163 -13.38 -6.02 15.82
N VAL A 164 -12.28 -6.76 15.97
CA VAL A 164 -10.95 -6.31 15.50
C VAL A 164 -10.96 -6.06 13.99
N LYS A 165 -11.52 -6.98 13.22
CA LYS A 165 -11.67 -6.87 11.76
C LYS A 165 -12.47 -5.62 11.35
N GLN A 166 -13.53 -5.27 12.09
CA GLN A 166 -14.31 -4.06 11.82
C GLN A 166 -13.56 -2.78 12.13
N ILE A 167 -12.79 -2.74 13.22
CA ILE A 167 -11.94 -1.60 13.57
C ILE A 167 -10.92 -1.37 12.45
N MET A 168 -10.18 -2.42 12.06
CA MET A 168 -9.22 -2.37 10.97
C MET A 168 -9.87 -1.94 9.63
N ALA A 169 -11.11 -2.38 9.39
CA ALA A 169 -11.85 -2.01 8.19
C ALA A 169 -12.18 -0.52 8.13
N PHE A 170 -12.66 0.04 9.25
CA PHE A 170 -12.91 1.48 9.36
C PHE A 170 -11.61 2.28 9.28
N GLU A 171 -10.52 1.85 9.93
CA GLU A 171 -9.22 2.53 9.86
C GLU A 171 -8.73 2.65 8.41
N LYS A 172 -8.80 1.55 7.64
CA LYS A 172 -8.46 1.59 6.21
C LYS A 172 -9.32 2.58 5.45
N GLU A 173 -10.64 2.53 5.60
CA GLU A 173 -11.54 3.42 4.85
C GLU A 173 -11.35 4.91 5.23
N MET A 174 -11.01 5.19 6.48
CA MET A 174 -10.91 6.55 7.00
C MET A 174 -9.57 7.20 6.66
N TYR A 175 -8.48 6.46 6.82
CA TYR A 175 -7.12 7.02 6.79
C TYR A 175 -6.30 6.53 5.59
N TYR A 176 -6.63 5.36 5.05
CA TYR A 176 -5.83 4.68 4.00
C TYR A 176 -6.68 4.32 2.77
N SER A 177 -7.67 5.16 2.47
CA SER A 177 -8.64 4.91 1.39
C SER A 177 -8.02 4.86 -0.03
N SER A 178 -6.85 5.46 -0.21
CA SER A 178 -6.06 5.40 -1.44
C SER A 178 -5.30 4.09 -1.62
N ASP A 179 -5.11 3.33 -0.53
CA ASP A 179 -4.16 2.23 -0.50
C ASP A 179 -4.88 0.92 -0.78
N SER A 180 -4.44 0.22 -1.82
CA SER A 180 -5.01 -1.07 -2.22
C SER A 180 -4.88 -2.11 -1.11
N THR A 181 -3.80 -2.07 -0.35
CA THR A 181 -3.47 -3.02 0.73
C THR A 181 -2.97 -2.26 1.95
N VAL A 182 -3.41 -2.68 3.14
CA VAL A 182 -2.88 -2.23 4.43
C VAL A 182 -2.54 -3.47 5.24
N ILE A 183 -1.41 -3.45 5.94
CA ILE A 183 -0.90 -4.58 6.72
C ILE A 183 -1.05 -4.29 8.21
N TYR A 184 -1.48 -5.30 8.95
CA TYR A 184 -1.62 -5.26 10.40
C TYR A 184 -0.79 -6.38 11.02
N HIS A 185 0.12 -6.04 11.92
CA HIS A 185 0.83 -7.00 12.78
C HIS A 185 -0.08 -7.39 13.94
N ILE A 186 -0.45 -8.65 14.05
CA ILE A 186 -1.31 -9.21 15.09
C ILE A 186 -0.42 -9.87 16.16
N LYS A 187 -0.46 -9.31 17.37
CA LYS A 187 0.27 -9.82 18.56
C LYS A 187 -0.57 -10.75 19.44
N ASP A 188 -1.89 -10.78 19.26
CA ASP A 188 -2.78 -11.74 19.95
C ASP A 188 -3.04 -12.97 19.07
N ASN A 189 -2.30 -14.04 19.32
CA ASN A 189 -2.43 -15.31 18.60
C ASN A 189 -3.76 -16.05 18.82
N ARG A 190 -4.72 -15.52 19.57
CA ARG A 190 -6.07 -16.09 19.66
C ARG A 190 -6.96 -15.63 18.50
N LEU A 191 -6.64 -14.50 17.88
CA LEU A 191 -7.37 -13.94 16.73
C LEU A 191 -7.05 -14.69 15.43
N PHE A 192 -7.98 -14.74 14.48
CA PHE A 192 -7.76 -15.27 13.11
C PHE A 192 -7.23 -16.70 13.10
N ASP A 193 -7.94 -17.60 13.78
CA ASP A 193 -7.52 -18.98 13.93
C ASP A 193 -7.95 -19.87 12.75
N ASN A 194 -7.72 -19.41 11.52
CA ASN A 194 -8.05 -20.12 10.27
C ASN A 194 -6.84 -20.87 9.69
N TRP A 195 -6.01 -21.44 10.56
CA TRP A 195 -4.76 -22.10 10.17
C TRP A 195 -5.03 -23.50 9.61
N PRO A 196 -4.38 -23.90 8.51
CA PRO A 196 -4.40 -25.28 8.04
C PRO A 196 -3.97 -26.23 9.16
N ALA A 197 -4.55 -27.43 9.19
CA ALA A 197 -4.30 -28.41 10.27
C ALA A 197 -2.81 -28.77 10.45
N ASP A 198 -2.02 -28.67 9.37
CA ASP A 198 -0.60 -29.00 9.35
C ASP A 198 0.30 -27.76 9.61
N THR A 199 -0.29 -26.59 9.88
CA THR A 199 0.44 -25.35 10.13
C THR A 199 0.37 -24.97 11.59
N THR A 200 1.52 -24.88 12.25
CA THR A 200 1.60 -24.36 13.62
C THR A 200 1.40 -22.85 13.60
N LYS A 201 0.39 -22.36 14.32
CA LYS A 201 0.14 -20.93 14.47
C LYS A 201 1.28 -20.24 15.23
N PRO A 202 1.89 -19.17 14.69
CA PRO A 202 2.93 -18.40 15.37
C PRO A 202 2.37 -17.55 16.52
N GLN A 203 3.26 -17.04 17.38
CA GLN A 203 2.87 -16.17 18.51
C GLN A 203 2.38 -14.80 18.05
N ASP A 204 2.89 -14.32 16.93
CA ASP A 204 2.41 -13.14 16.22
C ASP A 204 2.46 -13.41 14.71
N PHE A 205 1.68 -12.66 13.94
CA PHE A 205 1.59 -12.82 12.49
C PHE A 205 1.05 -11.55 11.85
N TYR A 206 0.98 -11.51 10.52
CA TYR A 206 0.56 -10.33 9.80
C TYR A 206 -0.74 -10.62 9.03
N ILE A 207 -1.55 -9.59 8.87
CA ILE A 207 -2.78 -9.65 8.09
C ILE A 207 -2.76 -8.53 7.08
N SER A 208 -3.02 -8.86 5.82
CA SER A 208 -3.36 -7.86 4.81
C SER A 208 -4.86 -7.81 4.56
N LEU A 209 -5.40 -6.60 4.53
CA LEU A 209 -6.81 -6.34 4.20
C LEU A 209 -6.93 -5.77 2.78
N LYS A 210 -7.48 -6.59 1.86
CA LYS A 210 -7.82 -6.18 0.50
C LYS A 210 -9.34 -6.06 0.36
N PHE A 211 -9.78 -4.86 0.01
CA PHE A 211 -11.20 -4.54 -0.17
C PHE A 211 -11.56 -4.71 -1.64
N THR A 212 -12.61 -5.48 -1.91
CA THR A 212 -13.37 -5.39 -3.16
C THR A 212 -14.72 -4.74 -2.86
N PRO A 213 -15.42 -4.14 -3.83
CA PRO A 213 -16.65 -3.37 -3.58
C PRO A 213 -17.73 -4.12 -2.77
N ASP A 214 -17.74 -5.46 -2.83
CA ASP A 214 -18.79 -6.31 -2.26
C ASP A 214 -18.28 -7.35 -1.24
N ILE A 215 -16.96 -7.57 -1.10
CA ILE A 215 -16.35 -8.60 -0.22
C ILE A 215 -15.00 -8.11 0.30
N CYS A 216 -14.69 -8.44 1.57
CA CYS A 216 -13.33 -8.33 2.08
C CYS A 216 -12.59 -9.66 1.96
N SER A 217 -11.49 -9.64 1.21
CA SER A 217 -10.51 -10.73 1.27
C SER A 217 -9.51 -10.42 2.37
N LEU A 218 -9.41 -11.32 3.34
CA LEU A 218 -8.44 -11.24 4.42
C LEU A 218 -7.35 -12.27 4.14
N SER A 219 -6.12 -11.82 4.09
CA SER A 219 -4.96 -12.69 3.87
C SER A 219 -4.11 -12.69 5.13
N ILE A 220 -3.97 -13.85 5.78
CA ILE A 220 -2.96 -14.04 6.83
C ILE A 220 -1.62 -14.27 6.13
N ILE A 221 -0.64 -13.45 6.47
CA ILE A 221 0.76 -13.59 6.04
C ILE A 221 1.56 -14.01 7.27
N TYR A 222 2.29 -15.12 7.15
CA TYR A 222 3.05 -15.66 8.27
C TYR A 222 4.37 -16.28 7.82
N ILE A 223 5.33 -16.33 8.73
CA ILE A 223 6.62 -16.98 8.50
C ILE A 223 6.40 -18.50 8.60
N SER A 224 6.41 -19.19 7.45
CA SER A 224 6.24 -20.64 7.37
C SER A 224 7.56 -21.41 7.42
N GLY A 225 8.68 -20.70 7.35
CA GLY A 225 10.01 -21.28 7.48
C GLY A 225 11.08 -20.21 7.44
N TRP A 226 12.33 -20.63 7.47
CA TRP A 226 13.47 -19.77 7.27
C TRP A 226 14.36 -20.42 6.22
N THR A 227 14.81 -19.64 5.26
CA THR A 227 15.80 -20.05 4.27
C THR A 227 17.08 -19.25 4.46
N ILE A 228 18.19 -19.76 3.96
CA ILE A 228 19.41 -18.99 3.88
C ILE A 228 19.30 -18.09 2.64
N GLY A 229 19.36 -16.77 2.82
CA GLY A 229 19.28 -15.76 1.76
C GLY A 229 20.14 -14.52 2.09
N GLY A 230 20.67 -13.86 1.07
CA GLY A 230 21.61 -12.75 1.27
C GLY A 230 23.01 -13.16 1.77
N TYR A 231 23.95 -12.22 1.73
CA TYR A 231 25.34 -12.42 2.13
C TYR A 231 25.66 -11.60 3.38
N VAL A 232 26.37 -12.19 4.35
CA VAL A 232 26.84 -11.45 5.54
C VAL A 232 27.90 -10.43 5.10
N GLU A 233 27.66 -9.15 5.39
CA GLU A 233 28.61 -8.09 5.06
C GLU A 233 29.92 -8.30 5.83
N GLY A 234 31.04 -8.51 5.11
CA GLY A 234 32.36 -8.81 5.69
C GLY A 234 32.98 -10.16 5.31
N GLY A 235 32.25 -11.03 4.60
CA GLY A 235 32.80 -12.22 3.97
C GLY A 235 32.98 -13.42 4.91
N CYS A 236 32.65 -14.61 4.41
CA CYS A 236 32.84 -15.84 5.15
C CYS A 236 34.32 -16.17 5.40
N PRO A 237 34.65 -16.88 6.50
CA PRO A 237 35.99 -17.41 6.72
C PRO A 237 36.47 -18.24 5.51
N PRO A 238 37.75 -18.14 5.10
CA PRO A 238 38.25 -18.88 3.94
C PRO A 238 38.07 -20.39 4.12
N GLY A 239 37.23 -21.01 3.28
CA GLY A 239 37.02 -22.46 3.24
C GLY A 239 35.58 -22.94 3.48
N SER A 240 34.62 -22.06 3.78
CA SER A 240 33.20 -22.42 3.90
C SER A 240 32.53 -22.51 2.53
N ASN A 241 31.73 -23.56 2.31
CA ASN A 241 30.95 -23.73 1.08
C ASN A 241 29.63 -22.93 1.17
N THR A 242 29.01 -22.61 0.03
CA THR A 242 27.76 -21.84 -0.11
C THR A 242 26.49 -22.53 0.44
N GLY A 243 26.64 -23.39 1.44
CA GLY A 243 25.56 -24.05 2.18
C GLY A 243 25.84 -24.17 3.68
N ASP A 244 26.90 -23.55 4.20
CA ASP A 244 27.14 -23.50 5.64
C ASP A 244 26.16 -22.51 6.31
N PRO A 245 25.43 -22.90 7.37
CA PRO A 245 24.42 -22.07 8.04
C PRO A 245 24.96 -20.81 8.74
N GLY A 246 26.28 -20.57 8.68
CA GLY A 246 26.94 -19.36 9.17
C GLY A 246 27.28 -18.33 8.09
N CYS A 247 26.87 -18.55 6.84
CA CYS A 247 27.34 -17.79 5.66
C CYS A 247 26.27 -17.07 4.85
N GLY A 248 25.00 -17.17 5.24
CA GLY A 248 23.94 -16.33 4.71
C GLY A 248 23.05 -15.85 5.84
N ASN A 249 22.31 -14.78 5.59
CA ASN A 249 21.32 -14.32 6.55
C ASN A 249 20.15 -15.31 6.55
N TRP A 250 19.55 -15.53 7.71
CA TRP A 250 18.29 -16.25 7.78
C TRP A 250 17.20 -15.33 7.27
N VAL A 251 16.73 -15.60 6.05
CA VAL A 251 15.62 -14.88 5.44
C VAL A 251 14.34 -15.68 5.71
N PRO A 252 13.32 -15.06 6.30
CA PRO A 252 12.05 -15.73 6.56
C PRO A 252 11.36 -16.12 5.24
N ILE A 253 10.82 -17.34 5.17
CA ILE A 253 9.90 -17.78 4.11
C ILE A 253 8.50 -17.43 4.58
N TYR A 254 7.76 -16.67 3.78
CA TYR A 254 6.38 -16.32 4.09
C TYR A 254 5.41 -17.23 3.34
N SER A 255 4.27 -17.46 3.95
CA SER A 255 3.15 -18.12 3.30
C SER A 255 1.88 -17.36 3.59
N THR A 256 0.97 -17.42 2.63
CA THR A 256 -0.27 -16.66 2.67
C THR A 256 -1.45 -17.62 2.75
N ILE A 257 -2.34 -17.39 3.72
CA ILE A 257 -3.62 -18.08 3.83
C ILE A 257 -4.70 -17.06 3.48
N ILE A 258 -5.44 -17.32 2.41
CA ILE A 258 -6.52 -16.45 1.95
C ILE A 258 -7.85 -17.02 2.43
N PHE A 259 -8.67 -16.20 3.07
CA PHE A 259 -10.06 -16.52 3.33
C PHE A 259 -10.98 -15.33 3.06
N TYR A 260 -12.20 -15.69 2.69
CA TYR A 260 -13.25 -14.73 2.36
C TYR A 260 -14.17 -14.63 3.57
N SER A 261 -14.34 -13.42 4.11
CA SER A 261 -15.29 -13.16 5.19
C SER A 261 -15.92 -11.79 5.03
N SER A 262 -17.04 -11.55 5.71
CA SER A 262 -17.61 -10.21 5.75
C SER A 262 -16.72 -9.31 6.64
N CYS A 263 -16.45 -8.08 6.17
CA CYS A 263 -15.73 -7.08 6.98
C CYS A 263 -16.57 -6.53 8.12
N TYR A 264 -17.90 -6.53 7.94
CA TYR A 264 -18.85 -5.89 8.82
C TYR A 264 -19.85 -6.94 9.29
N GLU A 265 -19.59 -7.48 10.47
CA GLU A 265 -20.45 -8.49 11.06
C GLU A 265 -21.61 -7.84 11.80
N ASP A 266 -22.78 -8.40 11.57
CA ASP A 266 -24.05 -7.92 12.09
C ASP A 266 -24.38 -8.56 13.44
N ASP A 267 -24.66 -7.76 14.47
CA ASP A 267 -25.06 -8.24 15.81
C ASP A 267 -26.58 -8.30 16.03
N GLY A 268 -27.34 -8.53 14.95
CA GLY A 268 -28.80 -8.35 14.96
C GLY A 268 -29.57 -9.17 16.00
N SER A 269 -28.96 -10.26 16.50
CA SER A 269 -29.58 -11.21 17.42
C SER A 269 -28.79 -11.40 18.73
N GLY A 270 -27.67 -10.70 18.94
CA GLY A 270 -26.89 -10.79 20.16
C GLY A 270 -27.52 -10.03 21.34
N GLY A 271 -27.11 -10.38 22.56
CA GLY A 271 -27.51 -9.66 23.78
C GLY A 271 -26.78 -8.32 23.97
N GLY A 272 -27.21 -7.53 24.95
CA GLY A 272 -26.54 -6.27 25.34
C GLY A 272 -27.01 -5.02 24.60
N TRP A 273 -28.19 -5.06 23.96
CA TRP A 273 -28.83 -3.88 23.37
C TRP A 273 -29.52 -3.02 24.43
N SER A 274 -29.28 -1.72 24.41
CA SER A 274 -29.91 -0.76 25.33
C SER A 274 -30.64 0.35 24.59
N THR A 275 -31.69 0.90 25.20
CA THR A 275 -32.33 2.14 24.74
C THR A 275 -31.51 3.38 25.11
N THR A 276 -30.50 3.27 25.96
CA THR A 276 -29.54 4.34 26.28
C THR A 276 -28.18 4.06 25.65
N ILE A 277 -27.40 5.11 25.38
CA ILE A 277 -25.98 4.91 25.04
C ILE A 277 -25.28 4.37 26.30
N PRO A 278 -24.36 3.39 26.17
CA PRO A 278 -23.54 2.96 27.30
C PRO A 278 -22.65 4.11 27.77
N ASP A 279 -22.87 4.60 29.00
CA ASP A 279 -22.09 5.69 29.61
C ASP A 279 -20.82 5.19 30.34
N SER A 280 -20.62 3.86 30.40
CA SER A 280 -19.56 3.16 31.15
C SER A 280 -19.46 1.70 30.68
N PRO A 281 -18.30 1.02 30.84
CA PRO A 281 -18.15 -0.41 30.57
C PRO A 281 -19.02 -1.23 31.52
N GLU A 282 -20.25 -1.52 31.12
CA GLU A 282 -20.96 -2.68 31.67
C GLU A 282 -20.43 -3.92 30.95
N SER A 283 -20.00 -4.91 31.73
CA SER A 283 -19.47 -6.18 31.24
C SER A 283 -20.26 -6.69 30.05
N PRO A 284 -19.61 -7.02 28.91
CA PRO A 284 -20.32 -7.64 27.82
C PRO A 284 -20.96 -8.92 28.34
N GLY A 285 -22.29 -9.02 28.16
CA GLY A 285 -23.06 -10.18 28.55
C GLY A 285 -22.50 -11.40 27.84
N GLY A 286 -21.70 -12.19 28.55
CA GLY A 286 -21.10 -13.42 28.06
C GLY A 286 -22.19 -14.38 27.62
N GLY A 287 -22.12 -14.79 26.36
CA GLY A 287 -22.72 -16.06 25.95
C GLY A 287 -21.93 -17.17 26.63
N GLU A 288 -22.61 -18.01 27.41
CA GLU A 288 -22.02 -19.21 28.03
C GLU A 288 -21.58 -20.21 26.94
N GLY A 289 -20.35 -20.05 26.46
CA GLY A 289 -19.61 -21.09 25.76
C GLY A 289 -18.80 -21.87 26.80
N THR A 290 -19.22 -23.10 27.10
CA THR A 290 -18.55 -23.98 28.06
C THR A 290 -17.22 -24.49 27.53
N THR A 291 -16.12 -23.76 27.74
CA THR A 291 -14.78 -24.33 27.92
C THR A 291 -13.95 -23.45 28.86
N THR A 292 -13.39 -24.10 29.87
CA THR A 292 -12.40 -23.67 30.89
C THR A 292 -11.83 -22.24 30.83
N PRO A 293 -11.84 -21.48 31.95
CA PRO A 293 -11.17 -20.20 32.03
C PRO A 293 -9.65 -20.41 32.04
N ASP A 294 -8.99 -20.13 30.92
CA ASP A 294 -7.55 -19.97 30.96
C ASP A 294 -7.24 -18.61 31.62
N SER A 295 -6.51 -18.68 32.72
CA SER A 295 -6.18 -17.55 33.61
C SER A 295 -5.11 -16.62 33.05
N THR A 296 -5.01 -16.49 31.73
CA THR A 296 -4.05 -15.56 31.12
C THR A 296 -4.54 -14.14 31.35
N THR A 297 -3.89 -13.42 32.25
CA THR A 297 -4.01 -11.97 32.42
C THR A 297 -3.98 -11.31 31.04
N ASN A 298 -5.09 -10.68 30.63
CA ASN A 298 -5.11 -9.91 29.40
C ASN A 298 -3.97 -8.87 29.46
N PRO A 299 -3.10 -8.78 28.44
CA PRO A 299 -2.13 -7.70 28.39
C PRO A 299 -2.88 -6.36 28.46
N PRO A 300 -2.39 -5.37 29.23
CA PRO A 300 -3.02 -4.07 29.28
C PRO A 300 -3.01 -3.47 27.87
N ASN A 301 -4.18 -3.32 27.27
CA ASN A 301 -4.37 -2.58 26.04
C ASN A 301 -4.42 -1.09 26.40
N THR A 302 -3.33 -0.57 26.98
CA THR A 302 -3.23 0.84 27.38
C THR A 302 -2.69 1.64 26.21
N LEU A 303 -3.57 2.35 25.51
CA LEU A 303 -3.26 3.11 24.29
C LEU A 303 -2.19 4.19 24.51
N PRO A 304 -1.30 4.39 23.52
CA PRO A 304 -1.30 5.71 22.89
C PRO A 304 -1.22 5.67 21.35
N GLY A 305 -2.10 6.43 20.70
CA GLY A 305 -1.95 6.92 19.32
C GLY A 305 -2.20 5.94 18.17
N GLU A 306 -2.20 6.50 16.95
CA GLU A 306 -2.40 5.83 15.65
C GLU A 306 -1.51 4.60 15.40
N CYS A 307 -0.48 4.42 16.23
CA CYS A 307 0.64 3.54 15.95
C CYS A 307 0.80 2.39 16.92
N GLY A 308 -0.10 2.29 17.90
CA GLY A 308 -0.42 1.02 18.55
C GLY A 308 0.74 0.28 19.22
N GLU A 309 1.76 0.98 19.74
CA GLU A 309 2.89 0.33 20.43
C GLU A 309 2.40 -0.66 21.50
N ASP A 310 1.30 -0.31 22.19
CA ASP A 310 0.60 -1.11 23.22
C ASP A 310 -0.69 -1.80 22.74
N ARG A 311 -1.01 -1.73 21.43
CA ARG A 311 -2.13 -2.49 20.85
C ARG A 311 -1.70 -3.92 20.55
N ASN A 312 -2.66 -4.85 20.68
CA ASN A 312 -2.51 -6.22 20.22
C ASN A 312 -2.56 -6.35 18.69
N TRP A 313 -2.79 -5.26 17.95
CA TRP A 313 -2.57 -5.17 16.51
C TRP A 313 -2.03 -3.79 16.11
N VAL A 314 -1.08 -3.76 15.17
CA VAL A 314 -0.36 -2.54 14.74
C VAL A 314 -0.42 -2.39 13.23
N VAL A 315 -0.70 -1.17 12.74
CA VAL A 315 -0.77 -0.89 11.30
C VAL A 315 0.58 -0.52 10.71
N TYR A 316 0.83 -1.00 9.49
CA TYR A 316 1.92 -0.58 8.62
C TYR A 316 1.35 -0.14 7.28
N VAL A 317 1.88 0.96 6.73
CA VAL A 317 1.45 1.55 5.45
C VAL A 317 2.62 1.75 4.50
N ILE A 318 2.35 1.75 3.20
CA ILE A 318 3.38 2.05 2.19
C ILE A 318 3.67 3.54 2.21
N ASP A 319 4.91 3.91 2.50
CA ASP A 319 5.39 5.27 2.27
C ASP A 319 5.45 5.51 0.75
N THR A 320 4.55 6.36 0.26
CA THR A 320 4.43 6.65 -1.18
C THR A 320 5.68 7.26 -1.83
N ASN A 321 6.65 7.74 -1.05
CA ASN A 321 7.91 8.26 -1.57
C ASN A 321 9.00 7.19 -1.67
N THR A 322 9.01 6.23 -0.75
CA THR A 322 10.07 5.20 -0.64
C THR A 322 9.63 3.82 -1.11
N GLY A 323 8.32 3.56 -1.15
CA GLY A 323 7.75 2.24 -1.43
C GLY A 323 7.86 1.25 -0.26
N GLU A 324 8.48 1.67 0.84
CA GLU A 324 8.70 0.84 2.04
C GLU A 324 7.47 0.85 2.95
N TRP A 325 7.22 -0.28 3.61
CA TRP A 325 6.22 -0.34 4.68
C TRP A 325 6.77 0.33 5.93
N LYS A 326 6.05 1.31 6.47
CA LYS A 326 6.43 2.00 7.70
C LYS A 326 5.26 2.07 8.65
N ASN A 327 5.57 1.98 9.93
CA ASN A 327 4.65 2.42 10.97
C ASN A 327 4.46 3.95 10.79
N PRO A 328 3.22 4.43 10.65
CA PRO A 328 2.98 5.83 10.27
C PRO A 328 3.48 6.87 11.30
N CYS A 329 3.69 6.49 12.57
CA CYS A 329 4.16 7.42 13.61
C CYS A 329 5.64 7.25 13.92
N THR A 330 6.12 6.02 14.04
CA THR A 330 7.52 5.79 14.43
C THR A 330 8.45 5.88 13.22
N GLN A 331 7.90 5.79 12.00
CA GLN A 331 8.65 5.66 10.75
C GLN A 331 9.54 4.40 10.73
N GLU A 332 9.39 3.53 11.73
CA GLU A 332 10.07 2.25 11.79
C GLU A 332 9.43 1.32 10.77
N GLU A 333 10.28 0.65 10.00
CA GLU A 333 9.88 -0.47 9.18
C GLU A 333 9.31 -1.57 10.08
N PRO A 334 8.41 -2.42 9.56
CA PRO A 334 8.08 -3.64 10.29
C PRO A 334 9.38 -4.40 10.58
N PRO A 335 9.50 -5.10 11.72
CA PRO A 335 10.65 -5.97 12.01
C PRO A 335 10.73 -7.20 11.06
N ILE A 336 10.12 -7.08 9.88
CA ILE A 336 10.10 -7.98 8.75
C ILE A 336 10.88 -7.31 7.63
N GLU A 337 11.99 -7.91 7.23
CA GLU A 337 12.43 -7.80 5.84
C GLU A 337 11.47 -8.68 5.01
N TRP A 338 10.58 -8.03 4.24
CA TRP A 338 9.67 -8.71 3.33
C TRP A 338 10.50 -9.30 2.18
N PRO A 339 10.53 -10.62 1.96
CA PRO A 339 10.79 -11.15 0.65
C PRO A 339 9.56 -10.83 -0.19
N ASP A 340 9.82 -10.36 -1.41
CA ASP A 340 8.82 -10.07 -2.41
C ASP A 340 7.78 -11.21 -2.48
N GLU A 341 6.49 -10.90 -2.29
CA GLU A 341 5.42 -11.91 -2.41
C GLU A 341 5.39 -12.44 -3.86
N PRO A 342 5.41 -13.77 -4.06
CA PRO A 342 5.16 -14.34 -5.37
C PRO A 342 3.66 -14.27 -5.66
N GLY A 343 3.23 -13.25 -6.40
CA GLY A 343 2.00 -13.34 -7.19
C GLY A 343 0.98 -12.21 -7.11
N GLU A 344 1.39 -10.95 -7.21
CA GLU A 344 0.68 -9.98 -8.04
C GLU A 344 1.76 -9.07 -8.63
N TYR A 345 2.08 -9.27 -9.92
CA TYR A 345 3.22 -8.60 -10.56
C TYR A 345 3.17 -7.10 -10.30
N ASN A 346 4.09 -6.59 -9.48
CA ASN A 346 4.27 -5.15 -9.36
C ASN A 346 5.00 -4.68 -10.62
N LEU A 347 4.22 -4.53 -11.68
CA LEU A 347 4.69 -4.05 -12.98
C LEU A 347 5.17 -2.59 -12.93
N ASN A 348 5.27 -1.96 -11.75
CA ASN A 348 5.94 -0.68 -11.57
C ASN A 348 7.41 -0.83 -11.14
N ASN A 349 7.83 -2.00 -10.64
CA ASN A 349 9.23 -2.31 -10.39
C ASN A 349 9.82 -3.05 -11.61
N PRO A 350 10.88 -2.50 -12.24
CA PRO A 350 11.46 -3.13 -13.42
C PRO A 350 12.13 -4.48 -13.12
N CYS A 351 12.56 -4.76 -11.89
CA CYS A 351 13.08 -6.08 -11.55
C CYS A 351 11.98 -7.12 -11.43
N ASP A 352 10.87 -6.79 -10.78
CA ASP A 352 9.71 -7.70 -10.68
C ASP A 352 9.22 -8.10 -12.07
N VAL A 353 9.20 -7.15 -13.02
CA VAL A 353 8.89 -7.44 -14.43
C VAL A 353 9.85 -8.49 -15.01
N ILE A 354 11.15 -8.31 -14.83
CA ILE A 354 12.17 -9.22 -15.36
C ILE A 354 12.08 -10.60 -14.69
N ASP A 355 11.99 -10.67 -13.37
CA ASP A 355 11.88 -11.91 -12.62
C ASP A 355 10.62 -12.68 -13.03
N SER A 356 9.51 -11.96 -13.22
CA SER A 356 8.25 -12.52 -13.71
C SER A 356 8.39 -13.12 -15.10
N LEU A 357 9.04 -12.41 -16.02
CA LEU A 357 9.31 -12.91 -17.36
C LEU A 357 10.18 -14.18 -17.31
N MET A 358 11.16 -14.23 -16.41
CA MET A 358 12.03 -15.40 -16.23
C MET A 358 11.30 -16.66 -15.73
N THR A 359 10.14 -16.53 -15.08
CA THR A 359 9.30 -17.68 -14.72
C THR A 359 8.52 -18.28 -15.89
N THR A 360 8.44 -17.58 -17.02
CA THR A 360 7.72 -18.06 -18.20
C THR A 360 8.57 -19.01 -19.04
N ASN A 361 7.93 -19.89 -19.80
CA ASN A 361 8.67 -20.80 -20.68
C ASN A 361 9.32 -20.08 -21.88
N ASN A 362 8.73 -18.97 -22.33
CA ASN A 362 9.10 -18.36 -23.61
C ASN A 362 10.24 -17.36 -23.49
N TYR A 363 10.26 -16.54 -22.43
CA TYR A 363 11.24 -15.47 -22.30
C TYR A 363 12.68 -16.01 -22.20
N PRO A 364 13.02 -16.97 -21.30
CA PRO A 364 14.36 -17.56 -21.28
C PRO A 364 14.70 -18.30 -22.59
N LEU A 365 13.70 -18.91 -23.23
CA LEU A 365 13.87 -19.63 -24.49
C LEU A 365 14.25 -18.70 -25.66
N TYR A 366 13.75 -17.46 -25.68
CA TYR A 366 14.19 -16.46 -26.66
C TYR A 366 15.69 -16.21 -26.56
N TYR A 367 16.19 -16.01 -25.34
CA TYR A 367 17.60 -15.74 -25.10
C TYR A 367 18.48 -16.95 -25.44
N SER A 368 18.08 -18.16 -25.04
CA SER A 368 18.88 -19.37 -25.30
C SER A 368 18.95 -19.68 -26.79
N THR A 369 17.81 -19.61 -27.49
CA THR A 369 17.74 -19.86 -28.94
C THR A 369 18.56 -18.84 -29.73
N LEU A 370 18.48 -17.57 -29.34
CA LEU A 370 19.27 -16.52 -29.98
C LEU A 370 20.77 -16.70 -29.72
N ARG A 371 21.17 -17.07 -28.50
CA ARG A 371 22.55 -17.41 -28.17
C ARG A 371 23.07 -18.56 -29.01
N ASP A 372 22.29 -19.63 -29.15
CA ASP A 372 22.70 -20.80 -29.93
C ASP A 372 22.84 -20.48 -31.44
N SER A 373 22.20 -19.40 -31.89
CA SER A 373 22.25 -18.95 -33.29
C SER A 373 23.37 -17.94 -33.61
N VAL A 374 24.19 -17.52 -32.65
CA VAL A 374 25.26 -16.51 -32.87
C VAL A 374 26.32 -16.94 -33.87
N SER A 375 26.43 -18.24 -34.19
CA SER A 375 27.35 -18.73 -35.24
C SER A 375 26.86 -18.46 -36.67
N ALA A 376 25.63 -17.97 -36.85
CA ALA A 376 25.15 -17.55 -38.16
C ALA A 376 25.95 -16.33 -38.67
N ASN A 377 26.01 -16.14 -39.98
CA ASN A 377 26.64 -14.96 -40.57
C ASN A 377 25.67 -13.75 -40.63
N TYR A 378 24.59 -13.75 -39.86
CA TYR A 378 23.63 -12.67 -39.74
C TYR A 378 23.03 -12.65 -38.33
N GLU A 379 22.49 -11.50 -37.92
CA GLU A 379 21.77 -11.35 -36.65
C GLU A 379 20.33 -11.88 -36.75
N LYS A 380 19.80 -12.38 -35.63
CA LYS A 380 18.43 -12.86 -35.49
C LYS A 380 17.75 -12.12 -34.35
N GLY A 381 16.43 -12.00 -34.42
CA GLY A 381 15.66 -11.40 -33.34
C GLY A 381 14.22 -11.86 -33.30
N TYR A 382 13.58 -11.56 -32.17
CA TYR A 382 12.18 -11.87 -31.88
C TYR A 382 11.45 -10.60 -31.48
N LEU A 383 10.29 -10.36 -32.11
CA LEU A 383 9.28 -9.41 -31.65
C LEU A 383 8.17 -10.21 -30.98
N PHE A 384 7.75 -9.86 -29.77
CA PHE A 384 6.81 -10.70 -29.01
C PHE A 384 5.67 -9.93 -28.33
N TRP A 385 4.61 -10.67 -28.03
CA TRP A 385 3.39 -10.22 -27.37
C TRP A 385 3.00 -11.13 -26.23
N ASN A 386 2.28 -10.59 -25.24
CA ASN A 386 1.79 -11.28 -24.05
C ASN A 386 2.89 -12.12 -23.36
N PRO A 387 4.07 -11.54 -23.05
CA PRO A 387 5.23 -12.31 -22.65
C PRO A 387 5.08 -12.96 -21.26
N PHE A 388 4.10 -12.53 -20.46
CA PHE A 388 3.72 -13.13 -19.18
C PHE A 388 2.81 -14.37 -19.32
N SER A 389 2.44 -14.76 -20.55
CA SER A 389 1.69 -15.99 -20.80
C SER A 389 2.61 -17.10 -21.31
N ASN A 390 2.21 -18.35 -21.04
CA ASN A 390 2.94 -19.51 -21.58
C ASN A 390 2.64 -19.78 -23.07
N SER A 391 1.91 -18.90 -23.77
CA SER A 391 1.64 -19.06 -25.20
C SER A 391 2.76 -18.47 -26.06
N THR A 392 3.25 -19.21 -27.05
CA THR A 392 4.20 -18.70 -28.04
C THR A 392 3.53 -17.64 -28.92
N ASN A 393 3.88 -16.37 -28.72
CA ASN A 393 3.37 -15.27 -29.52
C ASN A 393 4.51 -14.33 -29.89
N TYR A 394 5.26 -14.71 -30.93
CA TYR A 394 6.40 -13.94 -31.44
C TYR A 394 6.55 -14.08 -32.96
N ILE A 395 7.29 -13.14 -33.54
CA ILE A 395 7.75 -13.18 -34.94
C ILE A 395 9.28 -13.23 -34.92
N GLU A 396 9.85 -14.18 -35.66
CA GLU A 396 11.30 -14.23 -35.95
C GLU A 396 11.64 -13.25 -37.08
N VAL A 397 12.71 -12.49 -36.86
CA VAL A 397 13.29 -11.56 -37.83
C VAL A 397 14.74 -11.97 -38.05
N ASN A 398 15.14 -12.08 -39.30
CA ASN A 398 16.52 -12.36 -39.68
C ASN A 398 17.12 -11.09 -40.31
N GLY A 399 18.34 -10.77 -39.92
CA GLY A 399 19.17 -9.77 -40.56
C GLY A 399 19.72 -10.24 -41.90
N GLU A 400 20.37 -9.33 -42.59
CA GLU A 400 21.03 -9.62 -43.86
C GLU A 400 22.30 -10.42 -43.63
N ALA A 401 22.58 -11.37 -44.53
CA ALA A 401 23.82 -12.13 -44.53
C ALA A 401 25.05 -11.20 -44.61
N ASP A 402 26.07 -11.53 -43.81
CA ASP A 402 27.33 -10.81 -43.68
C ASP A 402 27.20 -9.35 -43.17
N SER A 403 26.05 -9.02 -42.56
CA SER A 403 25.77 -7.74 -41.92
C SER A 403 25.66 -7.85 -40.39
N LEU A 404 26.06 -6.78 -39.70
CA LEU A 404 25.87 -6.57 -38.25
C LEU A 404 24.56 -5.83 -37.94
N SER A 405 23.58 -5.98 -38.81
CA SER A 405 22.34 -5.22 -38.74
C SER A 405 21.15 -6.14 -38.87
N ILE A 406 20.26 -6.04 -37.90
CA ILE A 406 18.91 -6.55 -38.00
C ILE A 406 17.93 -5.39 -38.14
N ASN A 407 16.92 -5.57 -39.00
CA ASN A 407 15.87 -4.58 -39.17
C ASN A 407 14.54 -5.08 -38.61
N MET A 408 14.25 -4.66 -37.38
CA MET A 408 13.04 -5.02 -36.65
C MET A 408 12.01 -3.90 -36.79
N TYR A 409 10.94 -4.12 -37.58
CA TYR A 409 9.84 -3.16 -37.71
C TYR A 409 8.52 -3.75 -37.20
N PRO A 410 8.12 -3.42 -35.96
CA PRO A 410 6.84 -3.87 -35.43
C PRO A 410 5.66 -3.22 -36.18
N ALA A 411 4.83 -4.05 -36.83
CA ALA A 411 3.63 -3.59 -37.53
C ALA A 411 2.60 -2.99 -36.56
N THR A 412 2.45 -3.60 -35.39
CA THR A 412 1.54 -3.22 -34.29
C THR A 412 2.34 -2.95 -33.01
N ALA A 413 1.68 -2.44 -31.97
CA ALA A 413 2.32 -2.31 -30.67
C ALA A 413 2.71 -3.68 -30.11
N ILE A 414 3.94 -3.80 -29.61
CA ILE A 414 4.57 -5.02 -29.08
C ILE A 414 4.83 -4.89 -27.57
N ASP A 415 4.97 -6.03 -26.89
CA ASP A 415 5.31 -6.09 -25.47
C ASP A 415 6.82 -6.25 -25.24
N GLY A 416 7.60 -6.55 -26.28
CA GLY A 416 9.06 -6.51 -26.22
C GLY A 416 9.74 -7.04 -27.48
N ALA A 417 11.06 -6.91 -27.48
CA ALA A 417 11.91 -7.43 -28.54
C ALA A 417 13.25 -7.93 -27.97
N VAL A 418 13.89 -8.87 -28.64
CA VAL A 418 15.26 -9.30 -28.32
C VAL A 418 15.97 -9.74 -29.58
N HIS A 419 17.23 -9.35 -29.78
CA HIS A 419 18.06 -9.82 -30.89
C HIS A 419 19.41 -10.35 -30.42
N ASN A 420 20.14 -11.01 -31.31
CA ASN A 420 21.52 -11.36 -31.05
C ASN A 420 22.51 -10.51 -31.84
N HIS A 421 23.74 -10.47 -31.35
CA HIS A 421 24.91 -10.10 -32.13
C HIS A 421 25.62 -11.39 -32.56
N ASN A 422 25.71 -11.59 -33.86
CA ASN A 422 26.38 -12.76 -34.43
C ASN A 422 27.89 -12.69 -34.23
N ASN A 423 28.61 -13.82 -34.34
CA ASN A 423 30.03 -13.97 -33.98
C ASN A 423 31.05 -13.27 -34.90
N ASP A 424 30.62 -12.25 -35.64
CA ASP A 424 31.51 -11.39 -36.42
C ASP A 424 32.49 -10.65 -35.47
N PRO A 425 33.79 -10.52 -35.83
CA PRO A 425 34.78 -9.80 -35.02
C PRO A 425 34.49 -8.30 -34.82
N ARG A 426 33.63 -7.72 -35.65
CA ARG A 426 33.23 -6.31 -35.59
C ARG A 426 32.00 -6.07 -34.70
N ARG A 427 31.42 -7.12 -34.12
CA ARG A 427 30.25 -7.01 -33.25
C ARG A 427 30.56 -6.26 -31.97
N LEU A 428 29.57 -5.59 -31.40
CA LEU A 428 29.67 -5.08 -30.04
C LEU A 428 29.27 -6.16 -29.03
N SER A 429 29.89 -6.15 -27.85
CA SER A 429 29.49 -7.02 -26.73
C SER A 429 28.36 -6.43 -25.88
N ILE A 430 27.76 -5.31 -26.32
CA ILE A 430 26.78 -4.49 -25.60
C ILE A 430 25.87 -3.83 -26.64
N PHE A 431 24.73 -3.25 -26.23
CA PHE A 431 23.85 -2.51 -27.14
C PHE A 431 24.62 -1.43 -27.92
N SER A 432 24.25 -1.29 -29.19
CA SER A 432 24.76 -0.31 -30.13
C SER A 432 24.02 1.03 -30.00
N PHE A 433 24.53 2.06 -30.69
CA PHE A 433 23.79 3.30 -30.91
C PHE A 433 22.45 3.05 -31.62
N ASP A 434 22.45 2.16 -32.62
CA ASP A 434 21.28 1.89 -33.47
C ASP A 434 20.15 1.22 -32.67
N ASP A 435 20.48 0.49 -31.62
CA ASP A 435 19.52 -0.06 -30.65
C ASP A 435 18.75 1.04 -29.90
N PHE A 436 19.43 2.10 -29.44
CA PHE A 436 18.75 3.25 -28.83
C PHE A 436 17.89 3.99 -29.84
N TYR A 437 18.39 4.14 -31.06
CA TYR A 437 17.67 4.83 -32.13
C TYR A 437 16.36 4.09 -32.47
N SER A 438 16.42 2.78 -32.69
CA SER A 438 15.23 1.95 -32.94
C SER A 438 14.26 1.96 -31.76
N LEU A 439 14.76 1.82 -30.53
CA LEU A 439 13.91 1.84 -29.34
C LEU A 439 13.17 3.18 -29.19
N TYR A 440 13.86 4.30 -29.45
CA TYR A 440 13.24 5.62 -29.43
C TYR A 440 12.21 5.81 -30.55
N ASP A 441 12.53 5.38 -31.78
CA ASP A 441 11.60 5.42 -32.91
C ASP A 441 10.31 4.64 -32.60
N TRP A 442 10.43 3.44 -32.02
CA TRP A 442 9.28 2.64 -31.60
C TRP A 442 8.47 3.30 -30.49
N PHE A 443 9.13 3.95 -29.53
CA PHE A 443 8.46 4.69 -28.47
C PHE A 443 7.60 5.82 -29.03
N ILE A 444 8.18 6.72 -29.85
CA ILE A 444 7.45 7.89 -30.37
C ILE A 444 6.41 7.52 -31.42
N SER A 445 6.58 6.38 -32.09
CA SER A 445 5.65 5.85 -33.09
C SER A 445 4.52 5.00 -32.50
N GLY A 446 4.42 4.92 -31.16
CA GLY A 446 3.37 4.16 -30.47
C GLY A 446 3.44 2.65 -30.71
N LYS A 447 4.65 2.12 -30.94
CA LYS A 447 4.91 0.68 -31.14
C LYS A 447 5.26 -0.05 -29.85
N ILE A 448 5.40 0.66 -28.74
CA ILE A 448 5.54 0.09 -27.40
C ILE A 448 4.15 0.07 -26.75
N LYS A 449 3.67 -1.13 -26.39
CA LYS A 449 2.32 -1.32 -25.85
C LYS A 449 2.17 -0.76 -24.43
N ASP A 450 3.14 -1.02 -23.56
CA ASP A 450 3.20 -0.48 -22.21
C ASP A 450 4.68 -0.36 -21.77
N THR A 451 5.13 0.88 -21.53
CA THR A 451 6.53 1.17 -21.19
C THR A 451 6.94 0.56 -19.86
N LYS A 452 5.99 0.31 -18.96
CA LYS A 452 6.25 -0.27 -17.64
C LYS A 452 6.67 -1.73 -17.71
N THR A 453 6.20 -2.44 -18.73
CA THR A 453 6.44 -3.89 -18.90
C THR A 453 7.27 -4.24 -20.13
N PHE A 454 7.49 -3.27 -21.01
CA PHE A 454 8.25 -3.47 -22.23
C PHE A 454 9.72 -3.76 -21.95
N THR A 455 10.23 -4.82 -22.57
CA THR A 455 11.65 -5.20 -22.50
C THR A 455 12.29 -5.18 -23.88
N PHE A 456 13.53 -4.67 -23.94
CA PHE A 456 14.36 -4.74 -25.13
C PHE A 456 15.69 -5.43 -24.82
N GLY A 457 15.88 -6.63 -25.35
CA GLY A 457 17.00 -7.50 -25.06
C GLY A 457 18.06 -7.55 -26.15
N MET A 458 19.28 -7.90 -25.76
CA MET A 458 20.33 -8.31 -26.70
C MET A 458 21.13 -9.48 -26.14
N VAL A 459 21.54 -10.40 -27.00
CA VAL A 459 22.33 -11.59 -26.65
C VAL A 459 23.58 -11.72 -27.55
N SER A 460 24.71 -12.07 -26.96
CA SER A 460 25.91 -12.49 -27.69
C SER A 460 26.32 -13.89 -27.25
N ASP A 461 27.45 -14.38 -27.76
CA ASP A 461 28.06 -15.63 -27.30
C ASP A 461 28.50 -15.60 -25.84
N SER A 462 28.72 -14.42 -25.27
CA SER A 462 29.31 -14.24 -23.94
C SER A 462 28.51 -13.33 -23.01
N THR A 463 27.51 -12.63 -23.51
CA THR A 463 26.72 -11.65 -22.74
C THR A 463 25.24 -11.74 -23.08
N ALA A 464 24.39 -11.34 -22.14
CA ALA A 464 22.98 -11.10 -22.41
C ALA A 464 22.49 -9.97 -21.51
N TYR A 465 21.73 -9.06 -22.09
CA TYR A 465 21.26 -7.86 -21.40
C TYR A 465 19.83 -7.54 -21.78
N THR A 466 19.15 -6.84 -20.88
CA THR A 466 17.81 -6.28 -21.10
C THR A 466 17.79 -4.81 -20.70
N MET A 467 17.11 -3.99 -21.50
CA MET A 467 16.76 -2.61 -21.18
C MET A 467 15.26 -2.48 -20.95
N MET A 468 14.89 -1.63 -20.01
CA MET A 468 13.52 -1.21 -19.75
C MET A 468 13.44 0.31 -19.62
N ILE A 469 12.37 0.91 -20.16
CA ILE A 469 12.11 2.34 -20.05
C ILE A 469 11.39 2.58 -18.72
N THR A 470 12.12 3.05 -17.72
CA THR A 470 11.61 3.24 -16.34
C THR A 470 11.26 4.69 -16.03
N ASP A 471 11.75 5.64 -16.82
CA ASP A 471 11.30 7.04 -16.81
C ASP A 471 10.99 7.48 -18.25
N SER A 472 9.72 7.38 -18.62
CA SER A 472 9.23 7.74 -19.96
C SER A 472 9.42 9.23 -20.28
N THR A 473 9.40 10.11 -19.26
CA THR A 473 9.65 11.54 -19.45
C THR A 473 11.14 11.78 -19.74
N GLY A 474 12.02 11.17 -18.95
CA GLY A 474 13.46 11.17 -19.19
C GLY A 474 13.83 10.61 -20.56
N PHE A 475 13.22 9.49 -20.97
CA PHE A 475 13.49 8.85 -22.26
C PHE A 475 13.06 9.70 -23.45
N VAL A 476 11.88 10.32 -23.40
CA VAL A 476 11.44 11.29 -24.41
C VAL A 476 12.37 12.50 -24.48
N ASN A 477 12.77 13.05 -23.34
CA ASN A 477 13.66 14.21 -23.31
C ASN A 477 15.04 13.88 -23.88
N PHE A 478 15.58 12.71 -23.55
CA PHE A 478 16.80 12.19 -24.13
C PHE A 478 16.68 12.03 -25.64
N GLY A 479 15.67 11.30 -26.12
CA GLY A 479 15.52 11.03 -27.55
C GLY A 479 15.24 12.29 -28.37
N ASN A 480 14.41 13.21 -27.88
CA ASN A 480 14.17 14.50 -28.53
C ASN A 480 15.46 15.32 -28.72
N LYS A 481 16.41 15.20 -27.77
CA LYS A 481 17.67 15.94 -27.78
C LYS A 481 18.77 15.25 -28.59
N TYR A 482 18.79 13.92 -28.59
CA TYR A 482 19.94 13.15 -29.04
C TYR A 482 19.64 12.20 -30.20
N LEU A 483 18.38 11.94 -30.52
CA LEU A 483 17.97 10.95 -31.53
C LEU A 483 17.00 11.51 -32.58
N ASN A 484 16.40 12.69 -32.37
CA ASN A 484 15.35 13.23 -33.24
C ASN A 484 15.84 14.14 -34.38
N ASP A 485 17.05 14.69 -34.27
CA ASP A 485 17.64 15.53 -35.31
C ASP A 485 19.10 15.15 -35.62
N GLU A 486 19.55 15.45 -36.83
CA GLU A 486 20.86 15.04 -37.34
C GLU A 486 22.02 15.46 -36.44
N LYS A 487 21.98 16.66 -35.84
CA LYS A 487 23.06 17.14 -34.98
C LYS A 487 23.07 16.39 -33.65
N GLY A 488 21.89 16.18 -33.06
CA GLY A 488 21.72 15.36 -31.86
C GLY A 488 22.24 13.94 -32.05
N VAL A 489 21.84 13.30 -33.17
CA VAL A 489 22.25 11.94 -33.55
C VAL A 489 23.77 11.86 -33.69
N GLN A 490 24.39 12.77 -34.45
CA GLN A 490 25.84 12.77 -34.62
C GLN A 490 26.58 13.01 -33.30
N LEU A 491 26.06 13.88 -32.43
CA LEU A 491 26.63 14.12 -31.11
C LEU A 491 26.57 12.86 -30.25
N PHE A 492 25.39 12.24 -30.11
CA PHE A 492 25.24 11.05 -29.28
C PHE A 492 26.07 9.89 -29.81
N LYS A 493 26.02 9.63 -31.12
CA LYS A 493 26.84 8.59 -31.78
C LYS A 493 28.34 8.81 -31.57
N SER A 494 28.82 10.06 -31.71
CA SER A 494 30.22 10.41 -31.47
C SER A 494 30.62 10.23 -30.01
N VAL A 495 29.79 10.67 -29.07
CA VAL A 495 30.09 10.53 -27.65
C VAL A 495 30.06 9.05 -27.22
N PHE A 496 29.07 8.29 -27.69
CA PHE A 496 28.90 6.87 -27.38
C PHE A 496 30.08 6.02 -27.86
N TYR A 497 30.49 6.17 -29.13
CA TYR A 497 31.57 5.35 -29.69
C TYR A 497 32.97 5.93 -29.43
N ILE A 498 33.15 7.24 -29.55
CA ILE A 498 34.48 7.86 -29.51
C ILE A 498 34.84 8.29 -28.08
N ALA A 499 33.97 9.07 -27.42
CA ALA A 499 34.30 9.64 -26.11
C ALA A 499 34.23 8.59 -24.97
N PHE A 500 33.21 7.73 -24.98
CA PHE A 500 33.15 6.59 -24.06
C PHE A 500 33.98 5.40 -24.53
N GLY A 501 34.34 5.35 -25.82
CA GLY A 501 35.21 4.31 -26.37
C GLY A 501 34.55 2.94 -26.40
N ILE A 502 33.24 2.84 -26.62
CA ILE A 502 32.56 1.55 -26.77
C ILE A 502 32.93 0.98 -28.15
N THR A 503 33.69 -0.12 -28.19
CA THR A 503 34.21 -0.68 -29.45
C THR A 503 34.22 -2.21 -29.44
N PRO A 504 34.23 -2.87 -30.61
CA PRO A 504 34.32 -4.32 -30.72
C PRO A 504 35.57 -4.95 -30.09
N ASN A 505 36.66 -4.18 -29.99
CA ASN A 505 37.96 -4.68 -29.54
C ASN A 505 38.11 -4.70 -28.00
N ASN A 506 37.18 -4.09 -27.27
CA ASN A 506 37.23 -4.08 -25.81
C ASN A 506 36.75 -5.43 -25.25
N LEU A 507 37.16 -5.73 -24.02
CA LEU A 507 36.54 -6.82 -23.27
C LEU A 507 35.06 -6.50 -23.00
N ALA A 508 34.23 -7.55 -22.90
CA ALA A 508 32.80 -7.38 -22.62
C ALA A 508 32.52 -6.54 -21.36
N SER A 509 33.28 -6.78 -20.29
CA SER A 509 33.20 -6.03 -19.04
C SER A 509 33.62 -4.56 -19.18
N GLU A 510 34.54 -4.24 -20.10
CA GLU A 510 34.94 -2.85 -20.35
C GLU A 510 33.87 -2.09 -21.12
N ASN A 511 33.28 -2.73 -22.14
CA ASN A 511 32.14 -2.16 -22.86
C ASN A 511 30.93 -1.96 -21.94
N GLU A 512 30.65 -2.91 -21.05
CA GLU A 512 29.60 -2.79 -20.03
C GLU A 512 29.83 -1.55 -19.13
N LYS A 513 31.02 -1.40 -18.53
CA LYS A 513 31.35 -0.23 -17.71
C LYS A 513 31.20 1.09 -18.48
N ARG A 514 31.69 1.14 -19.72
CA ARG A 514 31.60 2.33 -20.59
C ARG A 514 30.16 2.65 -20.99
N PHE A 515 29.35 1.64 -21.24
CA PHE A 515 27.93 1.75 -21.52
C PHE A 515 27.15 2.28 -20.32
N LEU A 516 27.36 1.73 -19.13
CA LEU A 516 26.73 2.21 -17.90
C LEU A 516 27.13 3.67 -17.60
N LYS A 517 28.37 4.05 -17.90
CA LYS A 517 28.81 5.46 -17.81
C LYS A 517 28.06 6.36 -18.79
N ALA A 518 27.79 5.88 -20.00
CA ALA A 518 26.97 6.59 -20.96
C ALA A 518 25.53 6.75 -20.44
N LEU A 519 24.92 5.68 -19.89
CA LEU A 519 23.60 5.75 -19.27
C LEU A 519 23.55 6.75 -18.10
N GLN A 520 24.57 6.77 -17.24
CA GLN A 520 24.63 7.69 -16.11
C GLN A 520 24.72 9.16 -16.56
N ILE A 521 25.51 9.45 -17.60
CA ILE A 521 25.73 10.82 -18.09
C ILE A 521 24.55 11.33 -18.92
N PHE A 522 24.01 10.50 -19.80
CA PHE A 522 22.88 10.89 -20.65
C PHE A 522 21.54 10.80 -19.94
N ASN A 523 21.46 9.98 -18.88
CA ASN A 523 20.27 9.69 -18.09
C ASN A 523 19.01 9.50 -18.97
N PRO A 524 18.99 8.49 -19.85
CA PRO A 524 17.87 8.28 -20.76
C PRO A 524 16.62 7.73 -20.05
N GLY A 525 16.60 7.60 -18.73
CA GLY A 525 15.46 6.98 -18.05
C GLY A 525 15.33 5.48 -18.29
N ILE A 526 16.45 4.79 -18.60
CA ILE A 526 16.49 3.34 -18.82
C ILE A 526 17.09 2.63 -17.61
N SER A 527 16.47 1.52 -17.22
CA SER A 527 17.07 0.51 -16.35
C SER A 527 17.71 -0.59 -17.17
N PHE A 528 18.88 -1.05 -16.72
CA PHE A 528 19.74 -1.98 -17.44
C PHE A 528 19.98 -3.23 -16.61
N PHE A 529 19.81 -4.39 -17.23
CA PHE A 529 19.87 -5.70 -16.60
C PHE A 529 20.86 -6.60 -17.32
N LYS A 530 21.57 -7.42 -16.57
CA LYS A 530 22.55 -8.39 -17.07
C LYS A 530 22.15 -9.80 -16.68
N ALA A 531 22.11 -10.70 -17.65
CA ALA A 531 21.87 -12.10 -17.37
C ALA A 531 23.10 -12.79 -16.75
N ASN A 532 22.86 -13.81 -15.94
CA ASN A 532 23.90 -14.77 -15.61
C ASN A 532 24.28 -15.63 -16.84
N ASN A 533 25.39 -16.36 -16.74
CA ASN A 533 25.89 -17.18 -17.85
C ASN A 533 24.88 -18.25 -18.31
N THR A 534 24.00 -18.72 -17.43
CA THR A 534 23.00 -19.75 -17.73
C THR A 534 21.67 -19.21 -18.27
N LEU A 535 21.49 -17.88 -18.39
CA LEU A 535 20.21 -17.24 -18.76
C LEU A 535 19.05 -17.62 -17.85
N THR A 536 19.33 -17.89 -16.59
CA THR A 536 18.29 -18.27 -15.62
C THR A 536 17.94 -17.12 -14.68
N ASN A 537 18.74 -16.07 -14.66
CA ASN A 537 18.51 -14.89 -13.84
C ASN A 537 19.05 -13.64 -14.54
N PHE A 538 18.44 -12.50 -14.27
CA PHE A 538 18.91 -11.18 -14.67
C PHE A 538 19.03 -10.29 -13.45
N GLU A 539 20.16 -9.59 -13.35
CA GLU A 539 20.44 -8.67 -12.25
C GLU A 539 20.51 -7.24 -12.79
N ARG A 540 19.87 -6.30 -12.09
CA ARG A 540 19.99 -4.88 -12.43
C ARG A 540 21.39 -4.39 -12.09
N VAL A 541 22.00 -3.63 -13.00
CA VAL A 541 23.39 -3.19 -12.87
C VAL A 541 23.53 -1.69 -13.09
N LYS A 542 24.36 -1.05 -12.25
CA LYS A 542 24.75 0.37 -12.36
C LYS A 542 26.23 0.54 -12.06
N LEU A 543 26.75 1.75 -12.29
CA LEU A 543 28.04 2.16 -11.75
C LEU A 543 27.87 2.70 -10.33
N ASN A 544 28.75 2.26 -9.43
CA ASN A 544 28.95 2.94 -8.15
C ASN A 544 29.74 4.26 -8.34
N PRO A 545 29.89 5.10 -7.28
CA PRO A 545 30.66 6.34 -7.38
C PRO A 545 32.13 6.16 -7.80
N ASP A 546 32.71 4.99 -7.53
CA ASP A 546 34.09 4.64 -7.89
C ASP A 546 34.23 4.18 -9.36
N GLY A 547 33.12 4.03 -10.09
CA GLY A 547 33.10 3.62 -11.49
C GLY A 547 33.15 2.11 -11.72
N ASP A 548 32.86 1.31 -10.69
CA ASP A 548 32.71 -0.13 -10.78
C ASP A 548 31.26 -0.55 -11.01
N THR A 549 31.08 -1.61 -11.80
CA THR A 549 29.77 -2.23 -11.97
C THR A 549 29.39 -2.91 -10.67
N VAL A 550 28.25 -2.54 -10.13
CA VAL A 550 27.67 -3.18 -8.95
C VAL A 550 26.25 -3.67 -9.26
N PRO A 551 25.83 -4.80 -8.67
CA PRO A 551 24.43 -5.08 -8.44
C PRO A 551 23.73 -3.82 -7.95
N TYR A 552 22.64 -3.46 -8.58
CA TYR A 552 21.81 -2.36 -8.14
C TYR A 552 20.51 -2.92 -7.58
N PRO A 553 20.22 -2.70 -6.29
CA PRO A 553 19.00 -3.19 -5.68
C PRO A 553 17.76 -2.74 -6.47
N CYS A 554 16.78 -3.62 -6.47
CA CYS A 554 15.51 -3.39 -7.13
C CYS A 554 14.61 -2.43 -6.36
N ASN A 555 15.02 -2.05 -5.15
CA ASN A 555 14.39 -1.09 -4.26
C ASN A 555 15.37 0.06 -3.98
#